data_AF-A0A2V8L0C6-F1
#
_entry.id   AF-A0A2V8L0C6-F1
#
_cell.length_a   1.000
_cell.length_b   1.000
_cell.length_c   1.000
_cell.angle_alpha   90.00
_cell.angle_beta   90.00
_cell.angle_gamma   90.00
#
_symmetry.space_group_name_H-M   'P 1'
#
loop_
_entity.id
_entity.type
_entity.pdbx_description
1 polymer ?
#
loop_
_entity_poly.entity_id
_entity_poly.type
_entity_poly.pdbx_seq_one_letter_code
_entity_poly.pdbx_strand_id
1 'polypeptide(L)'
;DFIHHVPAAMIGFGAGLAACLPGIGVIDSEEFKRIDPLPIILVGAVLSMAVVLVETKAIDVLNAAFFSRVLPLVQSVNYSALVLYWAGFFYHFFLPEPSNISTSMPLLMSFAKSNNLSPLAIGMIWTFAAGGKIFMYQSPVLIVGYSYGQFEAKDLLKVGLVLTVVESLILILLVPTLWPLIGIH
;
A
#
# COMPACT_ATOMS: atom_id res chain seq x y z
N ASP A 1 -11.66 -2.28 -15.19
CA ASP A 1 -12.06 -1.85 -16.54
C ASP A 1 -12.06 -2.89 -17.66
N PHE A 2 -11.53 -4.10 -17.49
CA PHE A 2 -11.32 -5.01 -18.63
C PHE A 2 -12.58 -5.67 -19.22
N ILE A 3 -13.69 -5.79 -18.48
CA ILE A 3 -14.90 -6.53 -18.94
C ILE A 3 -16.14 -5.64 -19.05
N HIS A 4 -16.27 -4.60 -18.23
CA HIS A 4 -17.52 -3.82 -18.12
C HIS A 4 -17.36 -2.35 -18.51
N HIS A 5 -16.12 -1.85 -18.67
CA HIS A 5 -15.80 -0.42 -18.85
C HIS A 5 -16.46 0.55 -17.85
N VAL A 6 -17.09 0.05 -16.79
CA VAL A 6 -17.62 0.83 -15.69
C VAL A 6 -16.49 1.03 -14.68
N PRO A 7 -16.17 2.28 -14.31
CA PRO A 7 -15.18 2.56 -13.28
C PRO A 7 -15.50 1.82 -11.99
N ALA A 8 -14.51 1.21 -11.35
CA ALA A 8 -14.72 0.46 -10.10
C ALA A 8 -15.41 1.31 -9.01
N ALA A 9 -15.14 2.62 -8.97
CA ALA A 9 -15.81 3.57 -8.10
C ALA A 9 -17.34 3.62 -8.33
N MET A 10 -17.79 3.57 -9.60
CA MET A 10 -19.21 3.55 -9.94
C MET A 10 -19.88 2.25 -9.53
N ILE A 11 -19.16 1.12 -9.59
CA ILE A 11 -19.66 -0.17 -9.09
C ILE A 11 -19.82 -0.12 -7.57
N GLY A 12 -18.82 0.39 -6.84
CA GLY A 12 -18.90 0.56 -5.39
C GLY A 12 -20.05 1.48 -4.97
N PHE A 13 -20.22 2.60 -5.67
CA PHE A 13 -21.33 3.54 -5.43
C PHE A 13 -22.69 2.89 -5.71
N GLY A 14 -22.80 2.14 -6.82
CA GLY A 14 -24.01 1.41 -7.19
C GLY A 14 -24.38 0.32 -6.19
N ALA A 15 -23.39 -0.44 -5.69
CA ALA A 15 -23.60 -1.44 -4.66
C ALA A 15 -24.04 -0.80 -3.33
N GLY A 16 -23.43 0.32 -2.94
CA GLY A 16 -23.83 1.08 -1.75
C GLY A 16 -25.26 1.62 -1.85
N LEU A 17 -25.65 2.21 -2.99
CA LEU A 17 -27.01 2.67 -3.23
C LEU A 17 -28.02 1.52 -3.24
N ALA A 18 -27.66 0.39 -3.84
CA ALA A 18 -28.52 -0.79 -3.87
C ALA A 18 -28.76 -1.35 -2.46
N ALA A 19 -27.76 -1.32 -1.58
CA ALA A 19 -27.90 -1.73 -0.19
C ALA A 19 -28.88 -0.86 0.61
N CYS A 20 -29.05 0.42 0.22
CA CYS A 20 -29.97 1.37 0.84
C CYS A 20 -31.39 1.37 0.23
N LEU A 21 -31.65 0.59 -0.84
CA LEU A 21 -32.98 0.54 -1.46
C LEU A 21 -34.00 -0.18 -0.56
N PRO A 22 -35.26 0.30 -0.50
CA PRO A 22 -36.30 -0.22 0.40
C PRO A 22 -36.77 -1.66 0.08
N GLY A 23 -36.20 -2.32 -0.94
CA GLY A 23 -36.44 -3.74 -1.25
C GLY A 23 -35.31 -4.69 -0.85
N ILE A 24 -34.09 -4.19 -0.61
CA ILE A 24 -32.92 -4.98 -0.19
C ILE A 24 -32.63 -4.70 1.29
N GLY A 25 -32.70 -3.42 1.71
CA GLY A 25 -32.77 -3.00 3.11
C GLY A 25 -31.64 -3.50 4.01
N VAL A 26 -30.44 -3.72 3.46
CA VAL A 26 -29.29 -4.25 4.22
C VAL A 26 -28.66 -3.17 5.10
N ILE A 27 -28.73 -1.90 4.69
CA ILE A 27 -28.22 -0.75 5.44
C ILE A 27 -29.34 0.28 5.54
N ASP A 28 -29.74 0.62 6.77
CA ASP A 28 -30.70 1.71 6.99
C ASP A 28 -30.00 3.08 6.87
N SER A 29 -30.77 4.09 6.49
CA SER A 29 -30.33 5.49 6.43
C SER A 29 -29.72 6.00 7.75
N GLU A 30 -30.19 5.47 8.89
CA GLU A 30 -29.63 5.76 10.21
C GLU A 30 -28.29 5.06 10.46
N GLU A 31 -28.05 3.88 9.87
CA GLU A 31 -26.76 3.19 9.93
C GLU A 31 -25.73 3.85 9.02
N PHE A 32 -26.15 4.36 7.85
CA PHE A 32 -25.28 5.12 6.96
C PHE A 32 -24.72 6.38 7.63
N LYS A 33 -25.53 7.07 8.44
CA LYS A 33 -25.09 8.25 9.23
C LYS A 33 -24.06 7.90 10.31
N ARG A 34 -23.95 6.63 10.70
CA ARG A 34 -22.96 6.14 11.68
C ARG A 34 -21.62 5.78 11.03
N ILE A 35 -21.53 5.79 9.70
CA ILE A 35 -20.26 5.61 9.01
C ILE A 35 -19.36 6.78 9.38
N ASP A 36 -18.22 6.48 9.99
CA ASP A 36 -17.22 7.47 10.32
C ASP A 36 -16.67 8.09 9.01
N PRO A 37 -16.81 9.41 8.78
CA PRO A 37 -16.25 10.05 7.59
C PRO A 37 -14.72 10.17 7.65
N LEU A 38 -14.12 9.99 8.82
CA LEU A 38 -12.69 10.21 9.05
C LEU A 38 -11.78 9.38 8.13
N PRO A 39 -12.02 8.08 7.87
CA PRO A 39 -11.21 7.30 6.93
C PRO A 39 -11.26 7.84 5.49
N ILE A 40 -12.41 8.35 5.04
CA ILE A 40 -12.56 8.93 3.68
C ILE A 40 -11.74 10.22 3.58
N ILE A 41 -11.86 11.09 4.59
CA ILE A 41 -11.10 12.34 4.67
C ILE A 41 -9.61 12.04 4.77
N LEU A 42 -9.23 11.03 5.56
CA LEU A 42 -7.85 10.59 5.71
C LEU A 42 -7.28 10.18 4.36
N VAL A 43 -7.95 9.28 3.62
CA VAL A 43 -7.51 8.85 2.28
C VAL A 43 -7.33 10.06 1.34
N GLY A 44 -8.28 11.01 1.35
CA GLY A 44 -8.20 12.23 0.54
C GLY A 44 -7.01 13.14 0.92
N ALA A 45 -6.81 13.40 2.22
CA ALA A 45 -5.70 14.22 2.72
C ALA A 45 -4.34 13.59 2.40
N VAL A 46 -4.29 12.27 2.53
CA VAL A 46 -3.11 11.45 2.34
C VAL A 46 -2.72 11.34 0.85
N LEU A 47 -3.70 11.23 -0.06
CA LEU A 47 -3.47 11.36 -1.51
C LEU A 47 -3.07 12.79 -1.91
N SER A 48 -3.67 13.80 -1.29
CA SER A 48 -3.35 15.21 -1.54
C SER A 48 -1.93 15.57 -1.11
N MET A 49 -1.48 15.05 0.04
CA MET A 49 -0.09 15.20 0.51
C MET A 49 0.91 14.72 -0.53
N ALA A 50 0.59 13.61 -1.20
CA ALA A 50 1.43 13.05 -2.24
C ALA A 50 1.58 13.99 -3.45
N VAL A 51 0.51 14.69 -3.84
CA VAL A 51 0.54 15.74 -4.88
C VAL A 51 1.37 16.94 -4.42
N VAL A 52 1.20 17.39 -3.17
CA VAL A 52 1.97 18.50 -2.60
C VAL A 52 3.48 18.19 -2.61
N LEU A 53 3.86 16.94 -2.30
CA LEU A 53 5.27 16.53 -2.35
C LEU A 53 5.85 16.63 -3.77
N VAL A 54 5.07 16.27 -4.80
CA VAL A 54 5.45 16.43 -6.22
C VAL A 54 5.63 17.91 -6.55
N GLU A 55 4.63 18.74 -6.25
CA GLU A 55 4.63 20.16 -6.64
C GLU A 55 5.71 20.97 -5.92
N THR A 56 5.98 20.66 -4.64
CA THR A 56 6.99 21.35 -3.82
C THR A 56 8.42 20.90 -4.15
N LYS A 57 8.62 19.92 -5.03
CA LYS A 57 9.90 19.25 -5.28
C LYS A 57 10.54 18.61 -4.05
N ALA A 58 9.79 18.46 -2.95
CA ALA A 58 10.23 17.67 -1.81
C ALA A 58 10.55 16.23 -2.24
N ILE A 59 9.86 15.75 -3.28
CA ILE A 59 10.15 14.48 -3.96
C ILE A 59 11.58 14.41 -4.49
N ASP A 60 12.10 15.48 -5.09
CA ASP A 60 13.45 15.47 -5.67
C ASP A 60 14.52 15.34 -4.58
N VAL A 61 14.29 15.98 -3.42
CA VAL A 61 15.16 15.86 -2.24
C VAL A 61 15.10 14.44 -1.66
N LEU A 62 13.90 13.87 -1.54
CA LEU A 62 13.74 12.51 -1.02
C LEU A 62 14.35 11.47 -1.99
N ASN A 63 14.19 11.67 -3.29
CA ASN A 63 14.82 10.86 -4.34
C ASN A 63 16.34 10.94 -4.29
N ALA A 64 16.91 12.12 -4.09
CA ALA A 64 18.35 12.31 -3.97
C ALA A 64 18.93 11.69 -2.68
N ALA A 65 18.16 11.65 -1.59
CA ALA A 65 18.64 11.13 -0.30
C ALA A 65 18.46 9.62 -0.14
N PHE A 66 17.29 9.09 -0.50
CA PHE A 66 16.90 7.69 -0.29
C PHE A 66 17.10 6.86 -1.56
N PHE A 67 16.51 7.27 -2.68
CA PHE A 67 16.52 6.47 -3.90
C PHE A 67 17.87 6.47 -4.63
N SER A 68 18.71 7.49 -4.49
CA SER A 68 20.09 7.47 -5.01
C SER A 68 20.95 6.34 -4.45
N ARG A 69 20.67 5.89 -3.21
CA ARG A 69 21.36 4.79 -2.54
C ARG A 69 20.75 3.43 -2.87
N VAL A 70 19.46 3.39 -3.18
CA VAL A 70 18.71 2.17 -3.54
C VAL A 70 18.90 1.83 -5.03
N LEU A 71 18.94 2.83 -5.91
CA LEU A 71 19.10 2.68 -7.36
C LEU A 71 20.28 1.76 -7.79
N PRO A 72 21.50 1.89 -7.26
CA PRO A 72 22.60 1.00 -7.66
C PRO A 72 22.40 -0.46 -7.24
N LEU A 73 21.43 -0.77 -6.36
CA LEU A 73 21.10 -2.14 -5.93
C LEU A 73 20.00 -2.76 -6.80
N VAL A 74 19.30 -1.96 -7.62
CA VAL A 74 18.22 -2.37 -8.54
C VAL A 74 18.85 -2.72 -9.89
N GLN A 75 19.69 -3.78 -9.94
CA GLN A 75 20.44 -4.16 -11.16
C GLN A 75 19.86 -5.37 -11.91
N SER A 76 19.09 -6.23 -11.23
CA SER A 76 18.44 -7.38 -11.85
C SER A 76 17.04 -7.58 -11.27
N VAL A 77 16.11 -8.12 -12.06
CA VAL A 77 14.68 -8.25 -11.71
C VAL A 77 14.46 -8.91 -10.34
N ASN A 78 15.18 -10.00 -10.05
CA ASN A 78 15.03 -10.74 -8.79
C ASN A 78 15.66 -10.01 -7.59
N TYR A 79 16.85 -9.42 -7.76
CA TYR A 79 17.50 -8.67 -6.68
C TYR A 79 16.76 -7.35 -6.41
N SER A 80 16.17 -6.76 -7.43
CA SER A 80 15.37 -5.53 -7.33
C SER A 80 14.13 -5.75 -6.48
N ALA A 81 13.43 -6.88 -6.65
CA ALA A 81 12.27 -7.22 -5.83
C ALA A 81 12.63 -7.35 -4.34
N LEU A 82 13.73 -8.05 -4.04
CA LEU A 82 14.21 -8.20 -2.67
C LEU A 82 14.58 -6.84 -2.05
N VAL A 83 15.37 -6.05 -2.78
CA VAL A 83 15.85 -4.73 -2.32
C VAL A 83 14.67 -3.78 -2.09
N LEU A 84 13.72 -3.70 -3.03
CA LEU A 84 12.55 -2.85 -2.91
C LEU A 84 11.62 -3.32 -1.78
N TYR A 85 11.47 -4.63 -1.58
CA TYR A 85 10.69 -5.15 -0.45
C TYR A 85 11.26 -4.71 0.89
N TRP A 86 12.56 -4.95 1.12
CA TRP A 86 13.20 -4.55 2.37
C TRP A 86 13.27 -3.03 2.53
N ALA A 87 13.49 -2.28 1.45
CA ALA A 87 13.45 -0.83 1.48
C ALA A 87 12.07 -0.29 1.91
N GLY A 88 10.98 -0.83 1.34
CA GLY A 88 9.61 -0.48 1.72
C GLY A 88 9.29 -0.87 3.16
N PHE A 89 9.74 -2.04 3.58
CA PHE A 89 9.60 -2.53 4.96
C PHE A 89 10.31 -1.59 5.97
N PHE A 90 11.54 -1.16 5.70
CA PHE A 90 12.25 -0.19 6.56
C PHE A 90 11.60 1.19 6.53
N TYR A 91 11.12 1.62 5.36
CA TYR A 91 10.40 2.88 5.24
C TYR A 91 9.15 2.92 6.15
N HIS A 92 8.55 1.75 6.38
CA HIS A 92 7.41 1.55 7.27
C HIS A 92 7.67 1.78 8.76
N PHE A 93 8.92 1.88 9.19
CA PHE A 93 9.23 2.27 10.56
C PHE A 93 8.96 3.77 10.78
N PHE A 94 9.11 4.58 9.73
CA PHE A 94 8.98 6.04 9.82
C PHE A 94 7.54 6.50 9.65
N LEU A 95 6.77 5.82 8.80
CA LEU A 95 5.39 6.18 8.48
C LEU A 95 4.46 4.97 8.62
N PRO A 96 3.35 5.08 9.37
CA PRO A 96 2.33 4.02 9.47
C PRO A 96 1.39 4.03 8.25
N GLU A 97 0.67 2.93 8.02
CA GLU A 97 -0.41 2.87 7.03
C GLU A 97 -1.65 3.67 7.48
N PRO A 98 -2.38 4.33 6.56
CA PRO A 98 -2.19 4.34 5.10
C PRO A 98 -1.20 5.39 4.58
N SER A 99 -0.65 6.22 5.47
CA SER A 99 0.19 7.37 5.13
C SER A 99 1.51 6.99 4.44
N ASN A 100 2.02 5.77 4.67
CA ASN A 100 3.20 5.27 3.98
C ASN A 100 2.96 5.11 2.48
N ILE A 101 2.09 4.17 2.06
CA ILE A 101 1.88 3.86 0.64
C ILE A 101 1.51 5.10 -0.15
N SER A 102 0.63 5.92 0.40
CA SER A 102 0.14 7.12 -0.28
C SER A 102 1.18 8.20 -0.55
N THR A 103 2.08 8.45 0.41
CA THR A 103 3.12 9.48 0.26
C THR A 103 4.26 8.94 -0.60
N SER A 104 4.57 7.65 -0.46
CA SER A 104 5.62 6.96 -1.22
C SER A 104 5.22 6.52 -2.62
N MET A 105 3.93 6.34 -2.95
CA MET A 105 3.52 5.88 -4.28
C MET A 105 3.88 6.86 -5.40
N PRO A 106 3.54 8.17 -5.32
CA PRO A 106 3.90 9.09 -6.39
C PRO A 106 5.41 9.27 -6.54
N LEU A 107 6.14 9.19 -5.43
CA LEU A 107 7.61 9.13 -5.41
C LEU A 107 8.13 7.96 -6.27
N LEU A 108 7.63 6.75 -6.02
CA LEU A 108 8.03 5.54 -6.74
C LEU A 108 7.60 5.56 -8.20
N MET A 109 6.41 6.09 -8.50
CA MET A 109 5.92 6.20 -9.87
C MET A 109 6.76 7.18 -10.69
N SER A 110 7.13 8.33 -10.10
CA SER A 110 8.02 9.30 -10.75
C SER A 110 9.41 8.69 -10.97
N PHE A 111 9.97 8.05 -9.94
CA PHE A 111 11.26 7.36 -10.01
C PHE A 111 11.28 6.26 -11.08
N ALA A 112 10.24 5.43 -11.15
CA ALA A 112 10.11 4.37 -12.14
C ALA A 112 10.12 4.94 -13.56
N LYS A 113 9.33 5.99 -13.81
CA LYS A 113 9.29 6.68 -15.11
C LYS A 113 10.64 7.29 -15.49
N SER A 114 11.34 7.95 -14.56
CA SER A 114 12.64 8.56 -14.82
C SER A 114 13.75 7.55 -15.12
N ASN A 115 13.64 6.32 -14.60
CA ASN A 115 14.64 5.27 -14.79
C ASN A 115 14.22 4.19 -15.80
N ASN A 116 13.17 4.41 -16.58
CA ASN A 116 12.60 3.43 -17.53
C ASN A 116 12.26 2.06 -16.90
N LEU A 117 11.85 2.06 -15.63
CA LEU A 117 11.37 0.88 -14.92
C LEU A 117 9.84 0.82 -14.97
N SER A 118 9.26 -0.38 -14.92
CA SER A 118 7.81 -0.57 -14.86
C SER A 118 7.23 0.02 -13.56
N PRO A 119 6.41 1.11 -13.63
CA PRO A 119 5.81 1.71 -12.43
C PRO A 119 4.84 0.76 -11.72
N LEU A 120 4.21 -0.13 -12.50
CA LEU A 120 3.31 -1.16 -12.00
C LEU A 120 4.08 -2.18 -11.14
N ALA A 121 5.19 -2.69 -11.66
CA ALA A 121 6.03 -3.66 -10.95
C ALA A 121 6.51 -3.09 -9.61
N ILE A 122 7.11 -1.89 -9.63
CA ILE A 122 7.64 -1.25 -8.42
C ILE A 122 6.52 -0.96 -7.42
N GLY A 123 5.39 -0.41 -7.89
CA GLY A 123 4.23 -0.15 -7.04
C GLY A 123 3.71 -1.40 -6.35
N MET A 124 3.58 -2.51 -7.08
CA MET A 124 3.13 -3.79 -6.52
C MET A 124 4.09 -4.35 -5.46
N ILE A 125 5.40 -4.39 -5.73
CA ILE A 125 6.39 -4.85 -4.73
C ILE A 125 6.31 -3.98 -3.47
N TRP A 126 6.20 -2.66 -3.65
CA TRP A 126 6.16 -1.73 -2.52
C TRP A 126 4.87 -1.84 -1.70
N THR A 127 3.72 -2.03 -2.34
CA THR A 127 2.46 -2.32 -1.64
C THR A 127 2.54 -3.65 -0.89
N PHE A 128 3.18 -4.68 -1.46
CA PHE A 128 3.45 -5.92 -0.74
C PHE A 128 4.40 -5.71 0.45
N ALA A 129 5.41 -4.85 0.32
CA ALA A 129 6.33 -4.50 1.40
C ALA A 129 5.64 -3.83 2.60
N ALA A 130 4.54 -3.12 2.35
CA ALA A 130 3.69 -2.56 3.39
C ALA A 130 2.80 -3.62 4.08
N GLY A 131 2.80 -4.88 3.61
CA GLY A 131 2.15 -6.01 4.27
C GLY A 131 2.77 -6.30 5.64
N GLY A 132 4.09 -6.48 5.65
CA GLY A 132 4.92 -6.76 6.82
C GLY A 132 4.85 -5.67 7.90
N LYS A 133 4.27 -6.02 9.05
CA LYS A 133 4.12 -5.14 10.21
C LYS A 133 4.59 -5.87 11.46
N ILE A 134 5.56 -5.27 12.15
CA ILE A 134 6.13 -5.83 13.39
C ILE A 134 5.62 -5.05 14.61
N PHE A 135 5.30 -3.77 14.42
CA PHE A 135 4.84 -2.88 15.50
C PHE A 135 3.39 -2.47 15.33
N MET A 136 2.75 -2.24 16.48
CA MET A 136 1.34 -1.95 16.57
C MET A 136 0.94 -0.62 15.93
N TYR A 137 1.79 0.40 16.08
CA TYR A 137 1.52 1.73 15.54
C TYR A 137 1.51 1.76 14.01
N GLN A 138 2.07 0.75 13.34
CA GLN A 138 2.19 0.71 11.88
C GLN A 138 0.85 0.52 11.17
N SER A 139 -0.21 0.09 11.89
CA SER A 139 -1.55 0.00 11.33
C SER A 139 -2.64 0.25 12.37
N PRO A 140 -3.63 1.12 12.07
CA PRO A 140 -4.80 1.31 12.92
C PRO A 140 -5.55 0.01 13.22
N VAL A 141 -5.59 -0.92 12.27
CA VAL A 141 -6.27 -2.22 12.43
C VAL A 141 -5.63 -3.06 13.54
N LEU A 142 -4.30 -2.98 13.68
CA LEU A 142 -3.58 -3.69 14.75
C LEU A 142 -3.82 -3.07 16.12
N ILE A 143 -3.94 -1.73 16.20
CA ILE A 143 -4.28 -1.03 17.44
C ILE A 143 -5.69 -1.42 17.92
N VAL A 144 -6.64 -1.51 17.00
CA VAL A 144 -8.01 -1.97 17.30
C VAL A 144 -8.01 -3.44 17.73
N GLY A 145 -7.27 -4.31 17.04
CA GLY A 145 -7.14 -5.71 17.44
C GLY A 145 -6.57 -5.86 18.87
N TYR A 146 -5.56 -5.05 19.20
CA TYR A 146 -4.91 -5.08 20.51
C TYR A 146 -5.79 -4.57 21.63
N SER A 147 -6.67 -3.59 21.37
CA SER A 147 -7.57 -3.05 22.40
C SER A 147 -8.57 -4.09 22.94
N TYR A 148 -8.82 -5.17 22.20
CA TYR A 148 -9.59 -6.33 22.66
C TYR A 148 -8.84 -7.26 23.62
N GLY A 149 -7.55 -7.02 23.87
CA GLY A 149 -6.72 -7.77 24.81
C GLY A 149 -6.44 -9.23 24.40
N GLN A 150 -6.65 -9.58 23.12
CA GLN A 150 -6.53 -10.97 22.63
C GLN A 150 -5.10 -11.39 22.30
N PHE A 151 -4.14 -10.46 22.20
CA PHE A 151 -2.74 -10.76 21.87
C PHE A 151 -1.79 -9.72 22.48
N GLU A 152 -0.57 -10.13 22.81
CA GLU A 152 0.47 -9.25 23.36
C GLU A 152 1.34 -8.64 22.25
N ALA A 153 2.07 -7.57 22.58
CA ALA A 153 3.07 -6.98 21.66
C ALA A 153 4.15 -7.99 21.22
N LYS A 154 4.47 -8.99 22.05
CA LYS A 154 5.42 -10.07 21.72
C LYS A 154 4.89 -10.99 20.63
N ASP A 155 3.58 -11.25 20.63
CA ASP A 155 2.93 -12.08 19.62
C ASP A 155 2.94 -11.35 18.28
N LEU A 156 2.68 -10.04 18.30
CA LEU A 156 2.79 -9.19 17.11
C LEU A 156 4.22 -9.19 16.54
N LEU A 157 5.23 -9.08 17.40
CA LEU A 157 6.62 -9.08 16.96
C LEU A 157 7.04 -10.42 16.34
N LYS A 158 6.64 -11.55 16.95
CA LYS A 158 6.92 -12.89 16.43
C LYS A 158 6.19 -13.16 15.11
N VAL A 159 4.87 -12.95 15.08
CA VAL A 159 4.05 -13.19 13.89
C VAL A 159 4.42 -12.22 12.78
N GLY A 160 4.64 -10.95 13.11
CA GLY A 160 5.07 -9.91 12.18
C GLY A 160 6.40 -10.25 11.52
N LEU A 161 7.42 -10.66 12.28
CA LEU A 161 8.70 -11.10 11.72
C LEU A 161 8.53 -12.30 10.78
N VAL A 162 7.77 -13.32 11.19
CA VAL A 162 7.51 -14.51 10.35
C VAL A 162 6.80 -14.10 9.06
N LEU A 163 5.76 -13.26 9.15
CA LEU A 163 5.03 -12.77 7.99
C LEU A 163 5.94 -11.97 7.05
N THR A 164 6.77 -11.06 7.57
CA THR A 164 7.70 -10.28 6.74
C THR A 164 8.69 -11.18 5.99
N VAL A 165 9.23 -12.22 6.65
CA VAL A 165 10.15 -13.16 5.99
C VAL A 165 9.40 -14.00 4.95
N VAL A 166 8.21 -14.51 5.28
CA VAL A 166 7.40 -15.32 4.38
C VAL A 166 6.95 -14.51 3.16
N GLU A 167 6.50 -13.28 3.34
CA GLU A 167 6.16 -12.36 2.25
C GLU A 167 7.35 -12.10 1.33
N SER A 168 8.55 -11.86 1.91
CA SER A 168 9.78 -11.68 1.14
C SER A 168 10.08 -12.91 0.27
N LEU A 169 9.98 -14.12 0.85
CA LEU A 169 10.19 -15.37 0.11
C LEU A 169 9.15 -15.60 -0.99
N ILE A 170 7.89 -15.28 -0.69
CA ILE A 170 6.80 -15.36 -1.68
C ILE A 170 7.11 -14.43 -2.84
N LEU A 171 7.52 -13.19 -2.59
CA LEU A 171 7.87 -12.22 -3.62
C LEU A 171 9.04 -12.68 -4.50
N ILE A 172 10.09 -13.27 -3.91
CA ILE A 172 11.22 -13.83 -4.65
C ILE A 172 10.77 -14.94 -5.61
N LEU A 173 9.74 -15.71 -5.26
CA LEU A 173 9.17 -16.72 -6.14
C LEU A 173 8.25 -16.09 -7.19
N LEU A 174 7.33 -15.21 -6.77
CA LEU A 174 6.25 -14.67 -7.59
C LEU A 174 6.75 -13.76 -8.71
N VAL A 175 7.77 -12.94 -8.43
CA VAL A 175 8.32 -11.98 -9.40
C VAL A 175 8.91 -12.69 -10.64
N PRO A 176 9.81 -13.67 -10.53
CA PRO A 176 10.32 -14.36 -11.71
C PRO A 176 9.33 -15.33 -12.36
N THR A 177 8.41 -15.95 -11.60
CA THR A 177 7.54 -16.99 -12.17
C THR A 177 6.22 -16.43 -12.71
N LEU A 178 5.54 -15.60 -11.91
CA LEU A 178 4.19 -15.15 -12.24
C LEU A 178 4.22 -13.90 -13.12
N TRP A 179 5.11 -12.95 -12.86
CA TRP A 179 5.08 -11.66 -13.55
C TRP A 179 5.33 -11.73 -15.06
N PRO A 180 6.25 -12.57 -15.57
CA PRO A 180 6.37 -12.79 -17.01
C PRO A 180 5.11 -13.38 -17.63
N LEU A 181 4.36 -14.22 -16.90
CA LEU A 181 3.11 -14.82 -17.38
C LEU A 181 1.96 -13.80 -17.50
N ILE A 182 1.98 -12.75 -16.68
CA ILE A 182 1.03 -11.61 -16.75
C ILE A 182 1.57 -10.44 -17.59
N GLY A 183 2.72 -10.60 -18.26
CA GLY A 183 3.28 -9.61 -19.19
C GLY A 183 3.97 -8.42 -18.53
N ILE A 184 4.38 -8.55 -17.27
CA ILE A 184 5.11 -7.53 -16.52
C ILE A 184 6.61 -7.84 -16.61
N HIS A 185 7.36 -6.95 -17.26
CA HIS A 185 8.82 -7.03 -17.46
C HIS A 185 9.54 -5.87 -16.75
#